data_AF-A0A8A3S397-F1
#
_entry.id   AF-A0A8A3S397-F1
#
_cell.length_a   1.000
_cell.length_b   1.000
_cell.length_c   1.000
_cell.angle_alpha   90.00
_cell.angle_beta   90.00
_cell.angle_gamma   90.00
#
_symmetry.space_group_name_H-M   'P 1'
#
loop_
_entity.id
_entity.type
_entity.pdbx_description
1 polymer ?
#
loop_
_entity_poly.entity_id
_entity_poly.type
_entity_poly.pdbx_seq_one_letter_code
_entity_poly.pdbx_strand_id
1 'polypeptide(L)'
;MKQIAIGLAVLLLIIGGTTLLPVEHPQSDEDVHRGIEVVGPYGVQEISEVTCDIALPEYPEKVMVYRTVDTIVSKDDAQKIAEKFGMSGPVEESRSGIWYVIKDDPYTFEIEKETGYMTYTWEGRWKGYNTRDRPQYLPTDEEARKIAETFLTSHDLMPEGAIYSSVSHGQRIFSNHKGEAPIVTYKDSKVLFTGTLSNLSVAGNGIYVTVGGDGDILKVAKRWREAEPYREFKIISPENAIKELKQTGVVTTVSSPREATIDTIKLCYYASPPGDEQPYLKPTYSIRGSVEGEKGTGTFFQYVPAVPELGKGLY
;
A
#
# COMPACT_ATOMS: atom_id res chain seq x y z
N MET A 1 -69.78 -30.61 15.36
CA MET A 1 -69.20 -30.00 14.13
C MET A 1 -67.71 -30.27 14.18
N LYS A 2 -67.22 -31.28 13.44
CA LYS A 2 -66.47 -31.14 12.16
C LYS A 2 -65.26 -30.22 12.29
N GLN A 3 -64.02 -30.52 11.87
CA GLN A 3 -63.32 -31.67 11.28
C GLN A 3 -61.85 -31.20 11.14
N ILE A 4 -60.89 -32.10 11.34
CA ILE A 4 -59.65 -32.33 10.55
C ILE A 4 -58.66 -31.17 10.30
N ALA A 5 -57.39 -31.39 10.68
CA ALA A 5 -56.20 -31.46 9.79
C ALA A 5 -54.93 -31.43 10.66
N ILE A 6 -54.24 -32.55 10.92
CA ILE A 6 -53.16 -33.14 10.10
C ILE A 6 -52.19 -32.09 9.57
N GLY A 7 -50.99 -32.09 10.15
CA GLY A 7 -49.83 -31.37 9.66
C GLY A 7 -48.55 -31.92 10.30
N LEU A 8 -48.16 -33.12 9.87
CA LEU A 8 -46.82 -33.68 10.09
C LEU A 8 -45.80 -32.73 9.44
N ALA A 9 -45.04 -31.97 10.22
CA ALA A 9 -43.87 -31.27 9.72
C ALA A 9 -42.66 -32.21 9.87
N VAL A 10 -42.26 -32.81 8.76
CA VAL A 10 -41.04 -33.59 8.61
C VAL A 10 -39.85 -32.69 8.93
N LEU A 11 -39.10 -33.03 9.97
CA LEU A 11 -37.80 -32.46 10.27
C LEU A 11 -36.78 -33.03 9.26
N LEU A 12 -36.62 -32.37 8.12
CA LEU A 12 -35.51 -32.63 7.21
C LEU A 12 -34.26 -31.93 7.75
N LEU A 13 -33.40 -32.74 8.37
CA LEU A 13 -31.98 -32.46 8.57
C LEU A 13 -31.33 -32.20 7.20
N ILE A 14 -31.24 -30.94 6.78
CA ILE A 14 -30.24 -30.54 5.81
C ILE A 14 -28.99 -30.19 6.61
N ILE A 15 -28.14 -31.19 6.79
CA ILE A 15 -26.71 -31.01 7.06
C ILE A 15 -26.13 -30.44 5.76
N GLY A 16 -26.36 -29.14 5.55
CA GLY A 16 -25.64 -28.35 4.57
C GLY A 16 -24.35 -27.94 5.24
N GLY A 17 -23.32 -28.79 5.11
CA GLY A 17 -21.96 -28.41 5.46
C GLY A 17 -21.56 -27.21 4.59
N THR A 18 -21.77 -26.00 5.12
CA THR A 18 -21.00 -24.86 4.67
C THR A 18 -19.59 -25.15 5.15
N THR A 19 -18.78 -25.75 4.29
CA THR A 19 -17.36 -25.49 4.33
C THR A 19 -17.25 -23.97 4.26
N LEU A 20 -17.02 -23.35 5.43
CA LEU A 20 -16.41 -22.04 5.51
C LEU A 20 -15.10 -22.20 4.76
N LEU A 21 -15.13 -21.94 3.46
CA LEU A 21 -13.93 -21.56 2.76
C LEU A 21 -13.42 -20.37 3.57
N PRO A 22 -12.21 -20.45 4.16
CA PRO A 22 -11.60 -19.25 4.67
C PRO A 22 -11.62 -18.27 3.50
N VAL A 23 -12.35 -17.17 3.68
CA VAL A 23 -12.13 -16.01 2.83
C VAL A 23 -10.69 -15.64 3.12
N GLU A 24 -9.79 -16.07 2.24
CA GLU A 24 -8.45 -15.52 2.19
C GLU A 24 -8.65 -14.03 1.96
N HIS A 25 -8.56 -13.27 3.05
CA HIS A 25 -8.39 -11.84 2.95
C HIS A 25 -7.18 -11.62 2.05
N PRO A 26 -7.30 -10.88 0.94
CA PRO A 26 -6.13 -10.53 0.15
C PRO A 26 -5.13 -9.89 1.11
N GLN A 27 -3.92 -10.45 1.18
CA GLN A 27 -2.83 -9.85 1.95
C GLN A 27 -2.78 -8.37 1.59
N SER A 28 -2.90 -7.54 2.61
CA SER A 28 -2.93 -6.08 2.50
C SER A 28 -1.75 -5.56 1.68
N ASP A 29 -1.99 -4.56 0.85
CA ASP A 29 -0.97 -3.79 0.10
C ASP A 29 0.18 -3.22 0.97
N GLU A 30 0.12 -3.37 2.29
CA GLU A 30 1.20 -2.95 3.20
C GLU A 30 2.43 -3.85 3.23
N ASP A 31 2.34 -5.14 2.88
CA ASP A 31 3.57 -5.91 2.60
C ASP A 31 4.21 -5.49 1.26
N VAL A 32 3.48 -4.70 0.46
CA VAL A 32 3.84 -4.26 -0.91
C VAL A 32 4.35 -2.81 -0.93
N HIS A 33 4.36 -2.10 0.21
CA HIS A 33 4.79 -0.68 0.30
C HIS A 33 6.11 -0.47 1.06
N ARG A 34 6.79 -1.56 1.46
CA ARG A 34 8.24 -1.58 1.30
C ARG A 34 8.48 -1.78 -0.18
N GLY A 35 8.52 -0.69 -0.96
CA GLY A 35 9.27 -0.74 -2.20
C GLY A 35 10.62 -1.33 -1.84
N ILE A 36 10.87 -2.56 -2.29
CA ILE A 36 12.18 -3.16 -2.15
C ILE A 36 13.02 -2.43 -3.19
N GLU A 37 13.43 -1.20 -2.86
CA GLU A 37 14.82 -0.88 -3.13
C GLU A 37 15.62 -2.05 -2.56
N VAL A 38 16.56 -2.55 -3.33
CA VAL A 38 17.53 -3.57 -2.92
C VAL A 38 18.37 -3.02 -1.75
N VAL A 39 17.77 -2.94 -0.56
CA VAL A 39 18.37 -2.60 0.73
C VAL A 39 17.59 -3.30 1.86
N GLY A 40 17.08 -4.51 1.58
CA GLY A 40 16.75 -5.52 2.59
C GLY A 40 17.81 -6.63 2.58
N PRO A 41 17.94 -7.47 3.62
CA PRO A 41 18.96 -8.53 3.69
C PRO A 41 18.77 -9.66 2.67
N TYR A 42 17.76 -9.58 1.80
CA TYR A 42 17.38 -10.62 0.86
C TYR A 42 17.89 -10.26 -0.53
N GLY A 43 18.88 -11.03 -1.00
CA GLY A 43 19.42 -10.87 -2.35
C GLY A 43 18.42 -11.32 -3.40
N VAL A 44 18.57 -10.79 -4.62
CA VAL A 44 17.94 -11.33 -5.82
C VAL A 44 18.42 -12.78 -6.00
N GLN A 45 17.50 -13.71 -6.16
CA GLN A 45 17.83 -15.13 -6.33
C GLN A 45 17.46 -15.57 -7.75
N GLU A 46 18.41 -16.22 -8.44
CA GLU A 46 18.11 -16.92 -9.68
C GLU A 46 17.16 -18.08 -9.39
N ILE A 47 16.11 -18.21 -10.20
CA ILE A 47 15.14 -19.30 -10.09
C ILE A 47 15.21 -20.11 -11.37
N SER A 48 15.40 -21.43 -11.22
CA SER A 48 15.57 -22.37 -12.34
C SER A 48 14.34 -22.44 -13.23
N GLU A 49 13.15 -22.28 -12.66
CA GLU A 49 11.88 -22.38 -13.36
C GLU A 49 10.94 -21.23 -12.98
N VAL A 50 10.47 -20.48 -13.97
CA VAL A 50 9.42 -19.47 -13.78
C VAL A 50 8.28 -19.74 -14.75
N THR A 51 7.13 -20.08 -14.18
CA THR A 51 5.87 -20.42 -14.87
C THR A 51 4.89 -19.26 -14.76
N CYS A 52 3.88 -19.27 -15.64
CA CYS A 52 2.84 -18.26 -15.65
C CYS A 52 1.53 -18.94 -16.01
N ASP A 53 0.65 -19.05 -15.02
CA ASP A 53 -0.59 -19.83 -15.13
C ASP A 53 -1.80 -18.96 -15.50
N ILE A 54 -1.55 -17.70 -15.86
CA ILE A 54 -2.57 -16.73 -16.20
C ILE A 54 -2.57 -16.43 -17.70
N ALA A 55 -3.76 -16.11 -18.22
CA ALA A 55 -3.87 -15.46 -19.52
C ALA A 55 -3.20 -14.08 -19.43
N LEU A 56 -2.27 -13.80 -20.35
CA LEU A 56 -1.55 -12.53 -20.35
C LEU A 56 -2.49 -11.41 -20.82
N PRO A 57 -2.52 -10.27 -20.09
CA PRO A 57 -3.33 -9.13 -20.49
C PRO A 57 -2.78 -8.47 -21.75
N GLU A 58 -3.66 -7.96 -22.59
CA GLU A 58 -3.27 -7.15 -23.75
C GLU A 58 -3.24 -5.66 -23.37
N TYR A 59 -2.18 -4.97 -23.78
CA TYR A 59 -2.01 -3.54 -23.60
C TYR A 59 -1.73 -2.85 -24.95
N PRO A 60 -2.02 -1.55 -25.07
CA PRO A 60 -1.64 -0.77 -26.24
C PRO A 60 -0.13 -0.86 -26.51
N GLU A 61 0.28 -0.83 -27.78
CA GLU A 61 1.71 -0.87 -28.13
C GLU A 61 2.49 0.33 -27.58
N LYS A 62 1.81 1.47 -27.39
CA LYS A 62 2.38 2.69 -26.86
C LYS A 62 1.57 3.21 -25.69
N VAL A 63 2.27 3.72 -24.69
CA VAL A 63 1.67 4.30 -23.48
C VAL A 63 2.35 5.62 -23.18
N MET A 64 1.58 6.58 -22.64
CA MET A 64 2.09 7.86 -22.18
C MET A 64 3.16 7.67 -21.09
N VAL A 65 4.25 8.41 -21.18
CA VAL A 65 5.15 8.65 -20.05
C VAL A 65 4.83 10.03 -19.52
N TYR A 66 4.89 10.19 -18.20
CA TYR A 66 4.63 11.46 -17.55
C TYR A 66 5.94 12.03 -17.00
N ARG A 67 6.09 13.36 -17.09
CA ARG A 67 7.16 14.09 -16.44
C ARG A 67 6.70 14.45 -15.04
N THR A 68 7.57 14.27 -14.06
CA THR A 68 7.28 14.60 -12.67
C THR A 68 7.44 16.09 -12.44
N VAL A 69 6.60 16.65 -11.58
CA VAL A 69 6.64 18.08 -11.22
C VAL A 69 7.46 18.23 -9.95
N ASP A 70 8.48 19.10 -9.99
CA ASP A 70 9.32 19.40 -8.84
C ASP A 70 8.48 20.05 -7.73
N THR A 71 8.56 19.49 -6.53
CA THR A 71 7.78 19.92 -5.35
C THR A 71 8.72 20.42 -4.27
N ILE A 72 9.55 21.41 -4.61
CA ILE A 72 10.43 22.05 -3.61
C ILE A 72 9.55 22.79 -2.61
N VAL A 73 9.57 22.35 -1.37
CA VAL A 73 8.78 22.90 -0.26
C VAL A 73 9.60 23.97 0.43
N SER A 74 9.06 25.18 0.52
CA SER A 74 9.62 26.23 1.36
C SER A 74 9.11 26.13 2.81
N LYS A 75 9.74 26.88 3.73
CA LYS A 75 9.29 26.98 5.12
C LYS A 75 7.86 27.53 5.24
N ASP A 76 7.48 28.46 4.36
CA ASP A 76 6.13 29.04 4.30
C ASP A 76 5.10 28.03 3.79
N ASP A 77 5.47 27.22 2.79
CA ASP A 77 4.62 26.12 2.31
C ASP A 77 4.39 25.08 3.41
N ALA A 78 5.43 24.72 4.15
CA ALA A 78 5.33 23.79 5.28
C ALA A 78 4.36 24.30 6.36
N GLN A 79 4.43 25.59 6.71
CA GLN A 79 3.50 26.23 7.65
C GLN A 79 2.06 26.17 7.12
N LYS A 80 1.82 26.59 5.87
CA LYS A 80 0.49 26.59 5.25
C LYS A 80 -0.12 25.19 5.19
N ILE A 81 0.67 24.17 4.89
CA ILE A 81 0.19 22.79 4.87
C ILE A 81 -0.15 22.32 6.30
N ALA A 82 0.67 22.64 7.30
CA ALA A 82 0.38 22.29 8.70
C ALA A 82 -0.88 22.99 9.24
N GLU A 83 -1.14 24.23 8.83
CA GLU A 83 -2.37 24.97 9.16
C GLU A 83 -3.62 24.25 8.65
N LYS A 84 -3.52 23.54 7.52
CA LYS A 84 -4.62 22.68 7.03
C LYS A 84 -4.93 21.54 8.00
N PHE A 85 -3.96 21.07 8.79
CA PHE A 85 -4.20 20.10 9.87
C PHE A 85 -4.68 20.77 11.18
N GLY A 86 -4.83 22.10 11.19
CA GLY A 86 -5.15 22.87 12.39
C GLY A 86 -3.95 23.13 13.32
N MET A 87 -2.72 22.92 12.84
CA MET A 87 -1.51 23.13 13.63
C MET A 87 -1.01 24.57 13.54
N SER A 88 -0.46 25.08 14.64
CA SER A 88 0.05 26.46 14.77
C SER A 88 1.45 26.56 15.39
N GLY A 89 2.08 25.42 15.67
CA GLY A 89 3.43 25.34 16.22
C GLY A 89 4.50 25.97 15.30
N PRO A 90 5.67 26.32 15.85
CA PRO A 90 6.77 26.90 15.05
C PRO A 90 7.34 25.87 14.07
N VAL A 91 7.72 26.35 12.87
CA VAL A 91 8.45 25.53 11.90
C VAL A 91 9.93 25.45 12.25
N GLU A 92 10.37 24.25 12.64
CA GLU A 92 11.75 23.86 12.90
C GLU A 92 12.33 23.10 11.70
N GLU A 93 13.66 23.03 11.61
CA GLU A 93 14.33 22.11 10.68
C GLU A 93 14.84 20.89 11.43
N SER A 94 14.73 19.71 10.81
CA SER A 94 15.30 18.50 11.38
C SER A 94 16.83 18.56 11.37
N ARG A 95 17.46 17.71 12.20
CA ARG A 95 18.93 17.66 12.29
C ARG A 95 19.64 17.32 10.98
N SER A 96 18.98 16.56 10.09
CA SER A 96 19.52 16.25 8.77
C SER A 96 19.40 17.41 7.79
N GLY A 97 18.59 18.42 8.11
CA GLY A 97 18.29 19.53 7.20
C GLY A 97 17.36 19.15 6.05
N ILE A 98 16.84 17.92 5.99
CA ILE A 98 16.01 17.40 4.89
C ILE A 98 14.51 17.67 5.14
N TRP A 99 14.11 17.93 6.38
CA TRP A 99 12.71 18.05 6.77
C TRP A 99 12.42 19.37 7.48
N TYR A 100 11.22 19.88 7.25
CA TYR A 100 10.57 20.80 8.17
C TYR A 100 9.74 20.02 9.18
N VAL A 101 9.74 20.45 10.44
CA VAL A 101 9.06 19.81 11.56
C VAL A 101 8.25 20.85 12.32
N ILE A 102 6.98 20.56 12.56
CA ILE A 102 6.07 21.38 13.35
C ILE A 102 5.45 20.49 14.42
N LYS A 103 5.49 20.94 15.68
CA LYS A 103 4.95 20.21 16.82
C LYS A 103 3.83 21.01 17.45
N ASP A 104 2.67 20.37 17.60
CA ASP A 104 1.50 20.93 18.24
C ASP A 104 0.77 19.77 18.93
N ASP A 105 0.95 19.65 20.26
CA ASP A 105 0.56 18.46 21.02
C ASP A 105 -0.92 18.12 20.80
N PRO A 106 -1.27 16.86 20.46
CA PRO A 106 -0.43 15.66 20.53
C PRO A 106 0.27 15.27 19.21
N TYR A 107 0.21 16.13 18.19
CA TYR A 107 0.65 15.82 16.84
C TYR A 107 2.03 16.38 16.50
N THR A 108 2.75 15.64 15.66
CA THR A 108 3.94 16.11 14.96
C THR A 108 3.68 16.04 13.47
N PHE A 109 3.91 17.15 12.78
CA PHE A 109 3.91 17.25 11.34
C PHE A 109 5.34 17.34 10.82
N GLU A 110 5.67 16.53 9.83
CA GLU A 110 6.96 16.54 9.16
C GLU A 110 6.72 16.56 7.65
N ILE A 111 7.49 17.38 6.92
CA ILE A 111 7.46 17.41 5.45
C ILE A 111 8.87 17.51 4.90
N GLU A 112 9.18 16.66 3.93
CA GLU A 112 10.45 16.63 3.22
C GLU A 112 10.53 17.80 2.23
N LYS A 113 11.68 18.47 2.22
CA LYS A 113 11.91 19.69 1.43
C LYS A 113 11.90 19.47 -0.09
N GLU A 114 12.34 18.31 -0.57
CA GLU A 114 12.57 18.09 -2.01
C GLU A 114 11.38 17.44 -2.71
N THR A 115 10.70 16.50 -2.04
CA THR A 115 9.60 15.72 -2.66
C THR A 115 8.22 16.08 -2.13
N GLY A 116 8.15 16.83 -1.02
CA GLY A 116 6.88 17.12 -0.34
C GLY A 116 6.24 15.91 0.33
N TYR A 117 6.97 14.79 0.49
CA TYR A 117 6.50 13.70 1.32
C TYR A 117 6.25 14.18 2.75
N MET A 118 5.06 13.93 3.27
CA MET A 118 4.66 14.42 4.59
C MET A 118 4.03 13.37 5.48
N THR A 119 4.18 13.58 6.78
CA THR A 119 3.54 12.83 7.86
C THR A 119 2.91 13.78 8.87
N TYR A 120 1.73 13.43 9.37
CA TYR A 120 1.05 14.07 10.50
C TYR A 120 0.71 12.96 11.48
N THR A 121 1.31 12.95 12.68
CA THR A 121 1.30 11.75 13.54
C THR A 121 1.06 12.11 15.00
N TRP A 122 0.10 11.44 15.63
CA TRP A 122 -0.02 11.36 17.08
C TRP A 122 0.97 10.31 17.60
N GLU A 123 2.25 10.69 17.74
CA GLU A 123 3.34 9.73 17.97
C GLU A 123 3.14 8.86 19.22
N GLY A 124 2.70 9.46 20.33
CA GLY A 124 2.48 8.74 21.59
C GLY A 124 1.43 7.63 21.49
N ARG A 125 0.41 7.81 20.65
CA ARG A 125 -0.66 6.82 20.44
C ARG A 125 -0.33 5.88 19.29
N TRP A 126 0.13 6.42 18.15
CA TRP A 126 0.50 5.63 16.97
C TRP A 126 1.61 4.61 17.25
N LYS A 127 2.66 4.98 18.00
CA LYS A 127 3.74 4.06 18.37
C LYS A 127 3.49 3.33 19.69
N GLY A 128 2.62 3.86 20.54
CA GLY A 128 2.40 3.39 21.91
C GLY A 128 1.26 2.38 22.09
N TYR A 129 0.99 2.09 23.36
CA TYR A 129 -0.13 1.29 23.84
C TYR A 129 -1.27 2.25 24.23
N ASN A 130 -2.47 2.10 23.68
CA ASN A 130 -3.66 2.86 24.09
C ASN A 130 -4.92 2.00 24.08
N THR A 131 -5.55 1.78 25.24
CA THR A 131 -6.73 0.89 25.38
C THR A 131 -7.91 1.20 24.45
N ARG A 132 -7.99 2.42 23.93
CA ARG A 132 -9.00 2.83 22.94
C ARG A 132 -8.78 2.14 21.60
N ASP A 133 -7.56 1.79 21.22
CA ASP A 133 -7.22 1.17 19.93
C ASP A 133 -7.33 -0.37 19.94
N ARG A 134 -8.12 -0.92 20.87
CA ARG A 134 -8.43 -2.36 20.88
C ARG A 134 -9.44 -2.68 19.79
N PRO A 135 -9.42 -3.90 19.20
CA PRO A 135 -10.28 -4.25 18.07
C PRO A 135 -11.77 -3.96 18.26
N GLN A 136 -12.32 -4.10 19.48
CA GLN A 136 -13.74 -3.86 19.76
C GLN A 136 -14.17 -2.37 19.72
N TYR A 137 -13.22 -1.44 19.69
CA TYR A 137 -13.47 0.01 19.65
C TYR A 137 -13.09 0.63 18.31
N LEU A 138 -12.62 -0.18 17.36
CA LEU A 138 -12.31 0.30 16.03
C LEU A 138 -13.58 0.48 15.20
N PRO A 139 -13.61 1.51 14.34
CA PRO A 139 -14.61 1.59 13.30
C PRO A 139 -14.50 0.37 12.37
N THR A 140 -15.62 0.03 11.74
CA THR A 140 -15.62 -0.89 10.59
C THR A 140 -14.84 -0.30 9.41
N ASP A 141 -14.41 -1.12 8.45
CA ASP A 141 -13.63 -0.65 7.28
C ASP A 141 -14.36 0.48 6.51
N GLU A 142 -15.67 0.39 6.35
CA GLU A 142 -16.46 1.43 5.68
C GLU A 142 -16.60 2.71 6.52
N GLU A 143 -16.69 2.59 7.84
CA GLU A 143 -16.65 3.76 8.74
C GLU A 143 -15.27 4.41 8.75
N ALA A 144 -14.20 3.61 8.83
CA ALA A 144 -12.82 4.08 8.75
C ALA A 144 -12.57 4.83 7.43
N ARG A 145 -13.04 4.27 6.30
CA ARG A 145 -13.00 4.93 5.00
C ARG A 145 -13.70 6.29 5.03
N LYS A 146 -14.93 6.36 5.53
CA LYS A 146 -15.69 7.62 5.60
C LYS A 146 -15.02 8.65 6.50
N ILE A 147 -14.47 8.22 7.64
CA ILE A 147 -13.71 9.08 8.56
C ILE A 147 -12.49 9.66 7.84
N ALA A 148 -11.70 8.82 7.17
CA ALA A 148 -10.52 9.24 6.42
C ALA A 148 -10.87 10.19 5.27
N GLU A 149 -11.87 9.86 4.46
CA GLU A 149 -12.35 10.68 3.35
C GLU A 149 -12.84 12.05 3.83
N THR A 150 -13.64 12.06 4.91
CA THR A 150 -14.14 13.29 5.53
C THR A 150 -12.99 14.14 6.04
N PHE A 151 -12.05 13.54 6.78
CA PHE A 151 -10.90 14.25 7.32
C PHE A 151 -10.06 14.90 6.21
N LEU A 152 -9.71 14.16 5.16
CA LEU A 152 -8.91 14.70 4.07
C LEU A 152 -9.65 15.80 3.29
N THR A 153 -10.95 15.64 3.07
CA THR A 153 -11.74 16.60 2.30
C THR A 153 -12.02 17.88 3.10
N SER A 154 -12.37 17.76 4.38
CA SER A 154 -12.70 18.93 5.21
C SER A 154 -11.49 19.82 5.51
N HIS A 155 -10.28 19.27 5.37
CA HIS A 155 -9.02 19.97 5.57
C HIS A 155 -8.31 20.33 4.25
N ASP A 156 -8.94 20.12 3.09
CA ASP A 156 -8.33 20.43 1.78
C ASP A 156 -6.96 19.72 1.57
N LEU A 157 -6.90 18.45 1.99
CA LEU A 157 -5.73 17.57 1.93
C LEU A 157 -5.87 16.44 0.91
N MET A 158 -7.10 16.14 0.45
CA MET A 158 -7.35 15.14 -0.57
C MET A 158 -6.70 15.56 -1.89
N PRO A 159 -5.74 14.79 -2.44
CA PRO A 159 -5.15 15.12 -3.73
C PRO A 159 -6.19 15.09 -4.85
N GLU A 160 -5.99 15.94 -5.86
CA GLU A 160 -6.87 15.93 -7.04
C GLU A 160 -6.78 14.57 -7.76
N GLY A 161 -7.94 14.03 -8.15
CA GLY A 161 -8.03 12.74 -8.83
C GLY A 161 -7.72 11.52 -7.96
N ALA A 162 -7.57 11.70 -6.64
CA ALA A 162 -7.42 10.58 -5.72
C ALA A 162 -8.69 9.72 -5.68
N ILE A 163 -8.50 8.40 -5.70
CA ILE A 163 -9.55 7.41 -5.60
C ILE A 163 -9.28 6.49 -4.41
N TYR A 164 -10.35 6.02 -3.76
CA TYR A 164 -10.24 4.99 -2.73
C TYR A 164 -9.63 3.71 -3.32
N SER A 165 -8.66 3.14 -2.62
CA SER A 165 -8.00 1.89 -3.01
C SER A 165 -8.38 0.74 -2.08
N SER A 166 -8.03 0.86 -0.79
CA SER A 166 -8.14 -0.25 0.16
C SER A 166 -8.17 0.23 1.61
N VAL A 167 -8.61 -0.68 2.49
CA VAL A 167 -8.40 -0.60 3.93
C VAL A 167 -7.52 -1.79 4.32
N SER A 168 -6.40 -1.52 4.99
CA SER A 168 -5.55 -2.52 5.63
C SER A 168 -5.60 -2.38 7.14
N HIS A 169 -5.16 -3.43 7.83
CA HIS A 169 -5.20 -3.46 9.28
C HIS A 169 -3.82 -3.78 9.85
N GLY A 170 -3.22 -2.83 10.56
CA GLY A 170 -2.03 -3.11 11.36
C GLY A 170 -2.42 -3.92 12.60
N GLN A 171 -1.64 -4.93 12.96
CA GLN A 171 -1.79 -5.65 14.23
C GLN A 171 -0.49 -5.57 15.04
N ARG A 172 -0.60 -5.24 16.34
CA ARG A 172 0.51 -5.39 17.28
C ARG A 172 0.17 -6.39 18.37
N ILE A 173 1.04 -7.38 18.47
CA ILE A 173 0.96 -8.47 19.43
C ILE A 173 2.02 -8.23 20.50
N PHE A 174 1.61 -8.15 21.76
CA PHE A 174 2.53 -8.10 22.88
C PHE A 174 2.59 -9.48 23.53
N SER A 175 3.80 -10.03 23.64
CA SER A 175 4.04 -11.24 24.41
C SER A 175 3.92 -10.94 25.89
N ASN A 176 3.03 -11.63 26.59
CA ASN A 176 3.05 -11.66 28.05
C ASN A 176 4.27 -12.48 28.49
N HIS A 177 5.20 -11.87 29.25
CA HIS A 177 6.40 -12.53 29.78
C HIS A 177 6.12 -13.72 30.74
N LYS A 178 4.85 -14.01 31.06
CA LYS A 178 4.43 -15.11 31.96
C LYS A 178 4.04 -16.42 31.26
N GLY A 179 4.31 -16.59 29.96
CA GLY A 179 4.04 -17.85 29.25
C GLY A 179 2.56 -18.08 28.89
N GLU A 180 1.73 -17.04 28.99
CA GLU A 180 0.36 -17.04 28.51
C GLU A 180 0.30 -16.73 27.00
N ALA A 181 -0.84 -17.05 26.38
CA ALA A 181 -1.07 -16.76 24.97
C ALA A 181 -0.85 -15.26 24.67
N PRO A 182 -0.23 -14.94 23.51
CA PRO A 182 0.02 -13.55 23.12
C PRO A 182 -1.28 -12.74 23.09
N ILE A 183 -1.23 -11.51 23.62
CA ILE A 183 -2.39 -10.61 23.61
C ILE A 183 -2.28 -9.74 22.37
N VAL A 184 -3.19 -9.93 21.40
CA VAL A 184 -3.42 -8.95 20.33
C VAL A 184 -3.94 -7.71 21.01
N THR A 185 -3.12 -6.67 21.03
CA THR A 185 -3.37 -5.52 21.89
C THR A 185 -3.87 -4.31 21.10
N TYR A 186 -3.35 -4.16 19.88
CA TYR A 186 -3.71 -3.06 18.98
C TYR A 186 -4.07 -3.57 17.62
N LYS A 187 -5.13 -2.95 17.11
CA LYS A 187 -5.42 -2.96 15.69
C LYS A 187 -5.68 -1.51 15.29
N ASP A 188 -5.22 -1.13 14.11
CA ASP A 188 -5.55 0.14 13.49
C ASP A 188 -6.07 -0.12 12.08
N SER A 189 -6.83 0.82 11.53
CA SER A 189 -7.35 0.73 10.16
C SER A 189 -6.69 1.80 9.32
N LYS A 190 -5.90 1.37 8.33
CA LYS A 190 -5.22 2.25 7.41
C LYS A 190 -5.98 2.29 6.10
N VAL A 191 -6.51 3.46 5.76
CA VAL A 191 -7.24 3.72 4.52
C VAL A 191 -6.26 4.31 3.52
N LEU A 192 -6.20 3.74 2.31
CA LEU A 192 -5.37 4.21 1.20
C LEU A 192 -6.23 4.86 0.12
N PHE A 193 -5.85 6.07 -0.28
CA PHE A 193 -6.29 6.71 -1.52
C PHE A 193 -5.10 6.87 -2.46
N THR A 194 -5.25 6.41 -3.71
CA THR A 194 -4.20 6.42 -4.73
C THR A 194 -4.64 7.21 -5.95
N GLY A 195 -3.69 7.54 -6.82
CA GLY A 195 -3.93 8.24 -8.08
C GLY A 195 -3.93 7.28 -9.26
N THR A 196 -4.51 7.75 -10.37
CA THR A 196 -4.37 7.07 -11.67
C THR A 196 -3.83 8.02 -12.71
N LEU A 197 -3.06 7.49 -13.66
CA LEU A 197 -2.61 8.18 -14.86
C LEU A 197 -3.03 7.35 -16.06
N SER A 198 -3.76 7.95 -17.00
CA SER A 198 -4.34 7.21 -18.14
C SER A 198 -5.14 5.96 -17.71
N ASN A 199 -5.90 6.05 -16.62
CA ASN A 199 -6.65 4.93 -15.98
C ASN A 199 -5.78 3.78 -15.45
N LEU A 200 -4.46 3.93 -15.39
CA LEU A 200 -3.55 2.98 -14.76
C LEU A 200 -3.21 3.47 -13.35
N SER A 201 -3.14 2.57 -12.39
CA SER A 201 -2.74 2.91 -11.02
C SER A 201 -1.30 3.44 -10.98
N VAL A 202 -1.00 4.29 -10.00
CA VAL A 202 0.37 4.73 -9.71
C VAL A 202 0.82 4.08 -8.41
N ALA A 203 1.52 2.96 -8.51
CA ALA A 203 2.07 2.25 -7.36
C ALA A 203 3.10 3.13 -6.62
N GLY A 204 3.11 3.06 -5.28
CA GLY A 204 3.94 3.93 -4.44
C GLY A 204 3.40 5.35 -4.26
N ASN A 205 2.40 5.76 -5.04
CA ASN A 205 1.75 7.06 -4.97
C ASN A 205 0.41 6.94 -4.21
N GLY A 206 0.29 7.59 -3.06
CA GLY A 206 -0.94 7.60 -2.30
C GLY A 206 -0.88 8.45 -1.03
N ILE A 207 -2.07 8.73 -0.52
CA ILE A 207 -2.28 9.28 0.82
C ILE A 207 -2.93 8.21 1.69
N TYR A 208 -2.34 7.99 2.86
CA TYR A 208 -2.79 7.01 3.83
C TYR A 208 -3.28 7.71 5.08
N VAL A 209 -4.41 7.27 5.60
CA VAL A 209 -4.96 7.74 6.86
C VAL A 209 -5.13 6.53 7.78
N THR A 210 -4.42 6.53 8.89
CA THR A 210 -4.58 5.56 9.95
C THR A 210 -5.60 6.06 10.96
N VAL A 211 -6.69 5.31 11.08
CA VAL A 211 -7.79 5.54 12.02
C VAL A 211 -7.66 4.57 13.19
N GLY A 212 -7.65 5.13 14.40
CA GLY A 212 -7.64 4.40 15.65
C GLY A 212 -9.04 4.20 16.22
N GLY A 213 -9.08 3.71 17.46
CA GLY A 213 -10.31 3.55 18.20
C GLY A 213 -11.04 4.87 18.43
N ASP A 214 -12.37 4.77 18.52
CA ASP A 214 -13.31 5.89 18.54
C ASP A 214 -13.27 6.79 17.29
N GLY A 215 -12.56 6.37 16.23
CA GLY A 215 -12.47 7.12 14.97
C GLY A 215 -11.41 8.21 14.94
N ASP A 216 -10.50 8.26 15.92
CA ASP A 216 -9.43 9.27 15.96
C ASP A 216 -8.38 9.05 14.85
N ILE A 217 -7.88 10.13 14.26
CA ILE A 217 -6.80 10.09 13.28
C ILE A 217 -5.46 9.91 14.01
N LEU A 218 -4.81 8.76 13.84
CA LEU A 218 -3.51 8.49 14.46
C LEU A 218 -2.36 8.99 13.60
N LYS A 219 -2.51 8.84 12.27
CA LYS A 219 -1.48 9.20 11.31
C LYS A 219 -2.09 9.54 9.96
N VAL A 220 -1.55 10.57 9.32
CA VAL A 220 -1.66 10.77 7.87
C VAL A 220 -0.27 10.71 7.28
N ALA A 221 -0.11 10.02 6.15
CA ALA A 221 1.12 10.04 5.37
C ALA A 221 0.77 10.27 3.90
N LYS A 222 1.37 11.27 3.26
CA LYS A 222 1.14 11.56 1.84
C LYS A 222 2.44 11.38 1.06
N ARG A 223 2.43 10.42 0.14
CA ARG A 223 3.42 10.25 -0.96
C ARG A 223 2.69 10.55 -2.24
N TRP A 224 2.74 11.80 -2.70
CA TRP A 224 2.03 12.17 -3.92
C TRP A 224 2.95 12.93 -4.86
N ARG A 225 3.38 12.25 -5.92
CA ARG A 225 4.20 12.82 -6.97
C ARG A 225 3.29 13.34 -8.07
N GLU A 226 3.20 14.66 -8.17
CA GLU A 226 2.50 15.31 -9.27
C GLU A 226 3.22 15.05 -10.58
N ALA A 227 2.45 14.90 -11.67
CA ALA A 227 3.00 14.59 -12.97
C ALA A 227 2.16 15.13 -14.11
N GLU A 228 2.83 15.58 -15.17
CA GLU A 228 2.22 16.10 -16.39
C GLU A 228 2.49 15.18 -17.59
N PRO A 229 1.55 15.07 -18.56
CA PRO A 229 1.78 14.28 -19.76
C PRO A 229 3.04 14.75 -20.50
N TYR A 230 3.91 13.82 -20.89
CA TYR A 230 5.14 14.15 -21.62
C TYR A 230 5.07 13.68 -23.08
N ARG A 231 5.21 12.37 -23.32
CA ARG A 231 5.07 11.78 -24.66
C ARG A 231 4.82 10.28 -24.56
N GLU A 232 4.29 9.68 -25.63
CA GLU A 232 4.09 8.24 -25.73
C GLU A 232 5.37 7.50 -26.10
N PHE A 233 5.52 6.30 -25.54
CA PHE A 233 6.64 5.40 -25.77
C PHE A 233 6.14 4.01 -26.12
N LYS A 234 6.89 3.29 -26.96
CA LYS A 234 6.62 1.88 -27.20
C LYS A 234 6.91 1.09 -25.93
N ILE A 235 5.98 0.22 -25.52
CA ILE A 235 6.17 -0.67 -24.38
C ILE A 235 6.53 -2.07 -24.83
N ILE A 236 7.28 -2.80 -23.99
CA ILE A 236 7.45 -4.25 -24.16
C ILE A 236 6.14 -4.96 -23.81
N SER A 237 5.91 -6.13 -24.40
CA SER A 237 4.77 -6.98 -24.06
C SER A 237 4.95 -7.66 -22.69
N PRO A 238 3.86 -8.18 -22.07
CA PRO A 238 3.95 -8.95 -20.84
C PRO A 238 4.91 -10.14 -20.93
N GLU A 239 4.96 -10.86 -22.06
CA GLU A 239 5.90 -11.98 -22.28
C GLU A 239 7.35 -11.52 -22.17
N ASN A 240 7.66 -10.35 -22.73
CA ASN A 240 9.00 -9.79 -22.67
C ASN A 240 9.34 -9.28 -21.27
N ALA A 241 8.36 -8.75 -20.52
CA ALA A 241 8.55 -8.40 -19.12
C ALA A 241 8.85 -9.65 -18.25
N ILE A 242 8.17 -10.78 -18.52
CA ILE A 242 8.45 -12.06 -17.85
C ILE A 242 9.85 -12.58 -18.20
N LYS A 243 10.31 -12.41 -19.46
CA LYS A 243 11.69 -12.76 -19.83
C LYS A 243 12.72 -11.90 -19.09
N GLU A 244 12.47 -10.61 -18.94
CA GLU A 244 13.33 -9.70 -18.17
C GLU A 244 13.34 -10.09 -16.68
N LEU A 245 12.19 -10.45 -16.10
CA LEU A 245 12.08 -10.99 -14.74
C LEU A 245 12.94 -12.25 -14.57
N LYS A 246 12.83 -13.20 -15.51
CA LYS A 246 13.63 -14.44 -15.52
C LYS A 246 15.14 -14.16 -15.57
N GLN A 247 15.56 -13.17 -16.35
CA GLN A 247 16.97 -12.78 -16.46
C GLN A 247 17.49 -12.09 -15.21
N THR A 248 16.64 -11.28 -14.56
CA THR A 248 17.02 -10.55 -13.35
C THR A 248 17.01 -11.47 -12.12
N GLY A 249 16.10 -12.43 -12.08
CA GLY A 249 15.83 -13.26 -10.92
C GLY A 249 14.66 -12.73 -10.09
N VAL A 250 14.38 -13.41 -8.98
CA VAL A 250 13.27 -13.06 -8.11
C VAL A 250 13.75 -12.67 -6.72
N VAL A 251 13.25 -11.53 -6.23
CA VAL A 251 13.43 -11.11 -4.84
C VAL A 251 12.50 -11.93 -3.96
N THR A 252 13.07 -12.77 -3.10
CA THR A 252 12.32 -13.66 -2.22
C THR A 252 13.08 -13.96 -0.93
N THR A 253 12.34 -14.15 0.16
CA THR A 253 12.87 -14.62 1.44
C THR A 253 13.00 -16.14 1.51
N VAL A 254 12.48 -16.87 0.52
CA VAL A 254 12.56 -18.32 0.43
C VAL A 254 14.02 -18.72 0.20
N SER A 255 14.54 -19.62 1.03
CA SER A 255 15.88 -20.18 0.85
C SER A 255 15.90 -21.22 -0.27
N SER A 256 16.90 -21.15 -1.15
CA SER A 256 17.06 -22.08 -2.28
C SER A 256 15.79 -22.20 -3.13
N PRO A 257 15.29 -21.09 -3.72
CA PRO A 257 14.10 -21.10 -4.55
C PRO A 257 14.36 -21.95 -5.80
N ARG A 258 13.38 -22.76 -6.16
CA ARG A 258 13.45 -23.70 -7.29
C ARG A 258 12.51 -23.29 -8.40
N GLU A 259 11.29 -22.94 -8.01
CA GLU A 259 10.19 -22.60 -8.92
C GLU A 259 9.52 -21.31 -8.47
N ALA A 260 9.08 -20.50 -9.42
CA ALA A 260 8.21 -19.37 -9.17
C ALA A 260 7.04 -19.35 -10.15
N THR A 261 5.84 -19.16 -9.63
CA THR A 261 4.61 -19.12 -10.43
C THR A 261 4.07 -17.71 -10.42
N ILE A 262 3.87 -17.13 -11.60
CA ILE A 262 3.28 -15.80 -11.75
C ILE A 262 1.76 -15.90 -11.69
N ASP A 263 1.18 -15.28 -10.68
CA ASP A 263 -0.27 -15.26 -10.43
C ASP A 263 -0.91 -13.97 -10.93
N THR A 264 -0.13 -12.89 -11.10
CA THR A 264 -0.64 -11.60 -11.55
C THR A 264 0.43 -10.81 -12.29
N ILE A 265 0.06 -10.24 -13.43
CA ILE A 265 0.82 -9.21 -14.14
C ILE A 265 -0.12 -8.06 -14.52
N LYS A 266 0.22 -6.83 -14.13
CA LYS A 266 -0.57 -5.63 -14.43
C LYS A 266 0.33 -4.48 -14.86
N LEU A 267 -0.10 -3.69 -15.83
CA LEU A 267 0.57 -2.44 -16.17
C LEU A 267 0.12 -1.34 -15.20
N CYS A 268 1.08 -0.62 -14.65
CA CYS A 268 0.87 0.53 -13.76
C CYS A 268 1.96 1.57 -14.01
N TYR A 269 1.91 2.70 -13.31
CA TYR A 269 3.08 3.54 -13.10
C TYR A 269 3.69 3.21 -11.73
N TYR A 270 4.97 3.50 -11.55
CA TYR A 270 5.65 3.34 -10.27
C TYR A 270 6.27 4.66 -9.84
N ALA A 271 5.91 5.14 -8.65
CA ALA A 271 6.55 6.25 -7.98
C ALA A 271 7.59 5.70 -6.99
N SER A 272 8.85 6.03 -7.22
CA SER A 272 9.95 5.66 -6.33
C SER A 272 9.77 6.23 -4.92
N PRO A 273 10.39 5.61 -3.89
CA PRO A 273 10.43 6.16 -2.55
C PRO A 273 10.99 7.60 -2.49
N PRO A 274 10.74 8.32 -1.38
CA PRO A 274 11.35 9.64 -1.15
C PRO A 274 12.88 9.56 -1.17
N GLY A 275 13.54 10.59 -1.72
CA GLY A 275 15.00 10.65 -1.89
C GLY A 275 15.50 10.20 -3.26
N ASP A 276 14.69 9.47 -4.04
CA ASP A 276 15.03 9.10 -5.41
C ASP A 276 14.71 10.22 -6.41
N GLU A 277 15.72 10.62 -7.18
CA GLU A 277 15.52 11.46 -8.35
C GLU A 277 14.77 10.66 -9.43
N GLN A 278 13.50 11.03 -9.62
CA GLN A 278 12.63 10.38 -10.58
C GLN A 278 11.99 11.44 -11.49
N PRO A 279 12.67 11.86 -12.58
CA PRO A 279 12.16 12.90 -13.49
C PRO A 279 10.97 12.44 -14.35
N TYR A 280 10.70 11.13 -14.39
CA TYR A 280 9.60 10.55 -15.17
C TYR A 280 8.91 9.42 -14.41
N LEU A 281 7.57 9.42 -14.43
CA LEU A 281 6.76 8.25 -14.13
C LEU A 281 6.61 7.43 -15.40
N LYS A 282 7.16 6.22 -15.37
CA LYS A 282 7.21 5.32 -16.52
C LYS A 282 6.18 4.19 -16.34
N PRO A 283 5.54 3.73 -17.44
CA PRO A 283 4.78 2.50 -17.42
C PRO A 283 5.67 1.33 -16.99
N THR A 284 5.14 0.49 -16.10
CA THR A 284 5.86 -0.56 -15.40
C THR A 284 4.91 -1.74 -15.18
N TYR A 285 5.41 -2.95 -15.37
CA TYR A 285 4.68 -4.16 -15.03
C TYR A 285 4.86 -4.47 -13.54
N SER A 286 3.76 -4.47 -12.80
CA SER A 286 3.67 -5.04 -11.46
C SER A 286 3.43 -6.54 -11.60
N ILE A 287 4.40 -7.35 -11.15
CA ILE A 287 4.34 -8.82 -11.21
C ILE A 287 4.29 -9.37 -9.80
N ARG A 288 3.29 -10.20 -9.51
CA ARG A 288 3.14 -10.92 -8.24
C ARG A 288 3.04 -12.41 -8.51
N GLY A 289 3.59 -13.19 -7.60
CA GLY A 289 3.46 -14.63 -7.65
C GLY A 289 3.88 -15.32 -6.38
N SER A 290 3.95 -16.65 -6.46
CA SER A 290 4.47 -17.52 -5.41
C SER A 290 5.86 -18.06 -5.78
N VAL A 291 6.66 -18.38 -4.77
CA VAL A 291 7.95 -19.04 -4.92
C VAL A 291 7.97 -20.28 -4.06
N GLU A 292 8.42 -21.40 -4.62
CA GLU A 292 8.66 -22.64 -3.91
C GLU A 292 10.17 -22.92 -3.81
N GLY A 293 10.62 -23.29 -2.62
CA GLY A 293 11.98 -23.69 -2.35
C GLY A 293 12.05 -24.88 -1.40
N GLU A 294 13.26 -25.32 -1.07
CA GLU A 294 13.48 -26.53 -0.29
C GLU A 294 12.85 -26.50 1.11
N LYS A 295 12.73 -25.31 1.69
CA LYS A 295 12.32 -25.11 3.08
C LYS A 295 10.95 -24.46 3.24
N GLY A 296 10.20 -24.35 2.14
CA GLY A 296 8.84 -23.83 2.16
C GLY A 296 8.50 -22.97 0.95
N THR A 297 7.34 -22.35 1.03
CA THR A 297 6.80 -21.46 0.01
C THR A 297 6.82 -20.02 0.50
N GLY A 298 6.77 -19.08 -0.44
CA GLY A 298 6.67 -17.65 -0.17
C GLY A 298 5.98 -16.95 -1.33
N THR A 299 5.89 -15.63 -1.23
CA THR A 299 5.41 -14.78 -2.32
C THR A 299 6.53 -13.88 -2.80
N PHE A 300 6.44 -13.45 -4.04
CA PHE A 300 7.29 -12.39 -4.57
C PHE A 300 6.44 -11.31 -5.21
N PHE A 301 7.01 -10.12 -5.24
CA PHE A 301 6.41 -8.96 -5.85
C PHE A 301 7.52 -8.07 -6.41
N GLN A 302 7.47 -7.77 -7.71
CA GLN A 302 8.51 -7.01 -8.39
C GLN A 302 7.94 -6.14 -9.51
N TYR A 303 8.72 -5.11 -9.85
CA TYR A 303 8.41 -4.15 -10.91
C TYR A 303 9.38 -4.32 -12.07
N VAL A 304 8.85 -4.42 -13.30
CA VAL A 304 9.64 -4.46 -14.53
C VAL A 304 9.30 -3.25 -15.39
N PRO A 305 10.22 -2.29 -15.62
CA PRO A 305 9.95 -1.14 -16.48
C PRO A 305 9.48 -1.58 -17.87
N ALA A 306 8.36 -1.03 -18.34
CA ALA A 306 7.79 -1.39 -19.63
C ALA A 306 8.44 -0.62 -20.80
N VAL A 307 9.22 0.43 -20.51
CA VAL A 307 9.90 1.30 -21.48
C VAL A 307 11.43 1.22 -21.29
N PRO A 308 12.11 0.22 -21.86
CA PRO A 308 13.55 0.00 -21.66
C PRO A 308 14.44 1.16 -22.13
N GLU A 309 13.99 1.94 -23.12
CA GLU A 309 14.75 3.08 -23.66
C GLU A 309 14.93 4.22 -22.65
N LEU A 310 14.11 4.26 -21.60
CA LEU A 310 14.26 5.23 -20.51
C LEU A 310 15.14 4.71 -19.37
N GLY A 311 15.86 3.60 -19.58
CA GLY A 311 16.77 3.00 -18.62
C GLY A 311 16.10 1.95 -17.72
N LYS A 312 16.89 0.91 -17.40
CA LYS A 312 16.53 -0.14 -16.45
C LYS A 312 16.81 0.34 -15.03
N GLY A 313 15.96 1.21 -14.50
CA GLY A 313 15.87 1.35 -13.05
C GLY A 313 15.20 0.07 -12.54
N LEU A 314 15.98 -0.86 -12.00
CA LEU A 314 15.41 -1.87 -11.11
C LEU A 314 15.00 -1.08 -9.87
N TYR A 315 13.69 -1.02 -9.64
CA TYR A 315 13.10 -0.32 -8.51
C TYR A 315 13.00 -1.26 -7.33
#